data_AF-A0A7Y2YUW0-F1
#
_entry.id   AF-A0A7Y2YUW0-F1
#
_cell.length_a   1.000
_cell.length_b   1.000
_cell.length_c   1.000
_cell.angle_alpha   90.00
_cell.angle_beta   90.00
_cell.angle_gamma   90.00
#
_symmetry.space_group_name_H-M   'P 1'
#
loop_
_entity.id
_entity.type
_entity.pdbx_description
1 polymer ?
#
loop_
_entity_poly.entity_id
_entity_poly.type
_entity_poly.pdbx_seq_one_letter_code
_entity_poly.pdbx_strand_id
1 'polypeptide(L)'
;LVDSVTHASPSALETGVATGVMFDHFDAPTLSWALDFARDLYARPDQLAGVIRAGMAPDFSWHRSGLEYERLYRQAIDDLNGAS
;
A
#
# COMPACT_ATOMS: atom_id res chain seq x y z
N LEU A 1 8.90 2.02 6.38
CA LEU A 1 8.30 1.82 5.05
C LEU A 1 6.99 1.09 5.28
N VAL A 2 5.86 1.77 5.15
CA VAL A 2 4.55 1.19 5.40
C VAL A 2 4.11 0.48 4.14
N ASP A 3 3.66 -0.76 4.33
CA ASP A 3 3.02 -1.62 3.34
C ASP A 3 1.91 -0.86 2.60
N SER A 4 2.20 -0.41 1.37
CA SER A 4 1.25 0.39 0.58
C SER A 4 0.21 -0.48 -0.13
N VAL A 5 0.34 -1.81 -0.04
CA VAL A 5 -0.49 -2.77 -0.75
C VAL A 5 -1.40 -3.48 0.24
N THR A 6 -2.70 -3.29 0.11
CA THR A 6 -3.69 -4.17 0.74
C THR A 6 -4.01 -5.29 -0.24
N HIS A 7 -3.69 -6.52 0.15
CA HIS A 7 -3.95 -7.69 -0.69
C HIS A 7 -5.43 -7.84 -1.05
N ALA A 8 -5.71 -8.21 -2.30
CA ALA A 8 -7.03 -8.51 -2.84
C ALA A 8 -7.64 -9.83 -2.32
N SER A 9 -7.65 -10.03 -1.01
CA SER A 9 -8.43 -11.10 -0.38
C SER A 9 -9.92 -10.92 -0.68
N PRO A 10 -10.75 -11.98 -0.57
CA PRO A 10 -12.20 -11.87 -0.78
C PRO A 10 -12.85 -10.77 0.05
N SER A 11 -12.48 -10.64 1.33
CA SER A 11 -13.01 -9.59 2.20
C SER A 11 -12.55 -8.19 1.82
N ALA A 12 -11.29 -8.03 1.38
CA ALA A 12 -10.77 -6.74 0.93
C ALA A 12 -11.41 -6.29 -0.41
N LEU A 13 -11.73 -7.25 -1.28
CA LEU A 13 -12.48 -7.01 -2.52
C LEU A 13 -13.94 -6.62 -2.22
N GLU A 14 -14.60 -7.32 -1.30
CA GLU A 14 -15.98 -7.02 -0.87
C GLU A 14 -16.11 -5.64 -0.22
N THR A 15 -15.12 -5.26 0.59
CA THR A 15 -15.09 -3.95 1.28
C THR A 15 -14.51 -2.82 0.41
N GLY A 16 -13.95 -3.14 -0.76
CA GLY A 16 -13.41 -2.16 -1.70
C GLY A 16 -12.10 -1.51 -1.25
N VAL A 17 -11.36 -2.13 -0.32
CA VAL A 17 -10.08 -1.60 0.21
C VAL A 17 -8.85 -2.29 -0.39
N ALA A 18 -9.03 -3.34 -1.18
CA ALA A 18 -7.93 -4.02 -1.87
C ALA A 18 -7.21 -3.08 -2.84
N THR A 19 -5.89 -2.97 -2.76
CA THR A 19 -5.07 -2.11 -3.66
C THR A 19 -4.08 -2.90 -4.52
N GLY A 20 -3.91 -4.21 -4.30
CA GLY A 20 -3.07 -5.03 -5.17
C GLY A 20 -2.95 -6.51 -4.76
N VAL A 21 -1.92 -7.17 -5.28
CA VAL A 21 -1.54 -8.55 -4.91
C VAL A 21 -0.29 -8.47 -4.06
N MET A 22 -0.31 -9.09 -2.88
CA MET A 22 0.81 -9.12 -1.95
C MET A 22 1.17 -10.58 -1.70
N PHE A 23 2.45 -10.85 -1.54
CA PHE A 23 2.97 -12.17 -1.23
C PHE A 23 4.18 -12.01 -0.31
N ASP A 24 4.25 -12.83 0.74
CA ASP A 24 5.16 -12.56 1.87
C ASP A 24 6.55 -13.19 1.68
N HIS A 25 6.62 -14.30 0.95
CA HIS A 25 7.85 -15.06 0.80
C HIS A 25 8.49 -14.75 -0.55
N PHE A 26 9.74 -14.30 -0.53
CA PHE A 26 10.53 -14.02 -1.74
C PHE A 26 11.12 -15.32 -2.34
N ASP A 27 10.26 -16.32 -2.58
CA ASP A 27 10.61 -17.59 -3.19
C ASP A 27 9.79 -17.88 -4.46
N ALA A 28 10.31 -18.79 -5.29
CA ALA A 28 9.71 -19.11 -6.58
C ALA A 28 8.27 -19.66 -6.49
N PRO A 29 7.94 -20.59 -5.56
CA PRO A 29 6.56 -21.05 -5.39
C PRO A 29 5.58 -19.93 -5.07
N THR A 30 5.95 -19.05 -4.14
CA THR A 30 5.09 -17.96 -3.68
C THR A 30 4.90 -16.90 -4.76
N LEU A 31 5.94 -16.61 -5.54
CA LEU A 31 5.84 -15.74 -6.72
C LEU A 31 4.93 -16.35 -7.80
N SER A 32 5.05 -17.66 -8.07
CA SER A 32 4.18 -18.34 -9.04
C SER A 32 2.71 -18.23 -8.65
N TRP A 33 2.39 -18.45 -7.37
CA TRP A 33 1.05 -18.25 -6.84
C TRP A 33 0.55 -16.81 -7.04
N ALA A 34 1.39 -15.80 -6.76
CA ALA A 34 1.01 -14.40 -6.91
C ALA A 34 0.72 -14.04 -8.38
N LEU A 35 1.46 -14.61 -9.33
CA LEU A 35 1.22 -14.43 -10.76
C LEU A 35 -0.07 -15.11 -11.23
N ASP A 36 -0.34 -16.35 -10.78
CA ASP A 36 -1.60 -17.04 -11.06
C ASP A 36 -2.79 -16.25 -10.50
N PHE A 37 -2.67 -15.75 -9.27
CA PHE A 37 -3.67 -14.89 -8.65
C PHE A 37 -3.90 -13.60 -9.46
N ALA A 38 -2.82 -12.93 -9.88
CA ALA A 38 -2.91 -11.71 -10.67
C ALA A 38 -3.57 -11.96 -12.03
N ARG A 39 -3.27 -13.09 -12.69
CA ARG A 39 -3.94 -13.51 -13.93
C ARG A 39 -5.44 -13.71 -13.70
N ASP A 40 -5.82 -14.39 -12.64
CA ASP A 40 -7.24 -14.66 -12.34
C ASP A 40 -8.00 -13.38 -11.98
N LEU A 41 -7.36 -12.43 -11.29
CA LEU A 41 -7.90 -11.09 -11.04
C LEU A 41 -8.03 -10.30 -12.34
N TYR A 42 -7.04 -10.38 -13.23
CA TYR A 42 -7.08 -9.71 -14.54
C TYR A 42 -8.24 -10.18 -15.42
N ALA A 43 -8.63 -11.45 -15.29
CA ALA A 43 -9.80 -12.00 -15.97
C ALA A 43 -11.14 -11.50 -15.42
N ARG A 44 -11.15 -10.71 -14.33
CA ARG A 44 -12.34 -10.17 -13.66
C ARG A 44 -12.33 -8.64 -13.69
N PRO A 45 -12.73 -8.01 -14.80
CA PRO A 45 -12.51 -6.58 -15.05
C PRO A 45 -13.17 -5.67 -14.00
N ASP A 46 -14.33 -6.03 -13.46
CA ASP A 46 -15.00 -5.22 -12.43
C ASP A 46 -14.24 -5.22 -11.11
N GLN A 47 -13.72 -6.39 -10.70
CA GLN A 47 -12.89 -6.53 -9.50
C GLN A 47 -11.56 -5.80 -9.69
N LEU A 48 -10.91 -5.97 -10.84
CA LEU A 48 -9.68 -5.28 -11.20
C LEU A 48 -9.86 -3.76 -11.17
N ALA A 49 -10.95 -3.23 -11.73
CA ALA A 49 -11.24 -1.81 -11.72
C ALA A 49 -11.44 -1.27 -10.29
N GLY A 50 -12.04 -2.07 -9.40
CA GLY A 50 -12.14 -1.76 -7.97
C GLY A 50 -10.76 -1.62 -7.32
N VAL A 51 -9.89 -2.60 -7.55
CA VAL A 51 -8.52 -2.60 -7.01
C VAL A 51 -7.70 -1.41 -7.52
N ILE A 52 -7.79 -1.11 -8.83
CA ILE A 52 -7.10 0.05 -9.43
C ILE A 52 -7.61 1.35 -8.82
N ARG A 53 -8.94 1.54 -8.68
CA ARG A 53 -9.50 2.75 -8.07
C ARG A 53 -9.04 2.93 -6.63
N ALA A 54 -9.08 1.87 -5.83
CA ALA A 54 -8.61 1.91 -4.45
C ALA A 54 -7.10 2.20 -4.37
N GLY A 55 -6.29 1.64 -5.27
CA GLY A 55 -4.86 1.92 -5.36
C GLY A 55 -4.53 3.35 -5.80
N MET A 56 -5.40 4.00 -6.58
CA MET A 56 -5.21 5.39 -7.04
C MET A 56 -5.79 6.45 -6.08
N ALA A 57 -6.54 6.04 -5.06
CA ALA A 57 -7.18 6.96 -4.12
C ALA A 57 -6.21 7.65 -3.13
N PRO A 58 -5.18 6.99 -2.59
CA PRO A 58 -4.23 7.64 -1.70
C PRO A 58 -3.35 8.67 -2.41
N ASP A 59 -3.04 9.77 -1.71
CA ASP A 59 -2.09 10.76 -2.21
C ASP A 59 -0.64 10.27 -2.04
N PHE A 60 0.01 9.91 -3.13
CA PHE A 60 1.43 9.53 -3.16
C PHE A 60 2.36 10.70 -3.49
N SER A 61 1.90 11.95 -3.37
CA SER A 61 2.71 13.13 -3.65
C SER A 61 3.87 13.29 -2.67
N TRP A 62 4.96 13.87 -3.18
CA TRP A 62 6.10 14.30 -2.36
C TRP A 62 5.72 15.34 -1.32
N HIS A 63 4.66 16.13 -1.57
CA HIS A 63 4.16 17.12 -0.62
C HIS A 63 3.67 16.45 0.68
N ARG A 64 2.85 15.39 0.57
CA ARG A 64 2.39 14.63 1.74
C ARG A 64 3.57 14.06 2.54
N SER A 65 4.53 13.43 1.85
CA SER A 65 5.74 12.90 2.50
C SER A 65 6.57 14.00 3.17
N GLY A 66 6.67 15.17 2.54
CA GLY A 66 7.39 16.33 3.07
C GLY A 66 6.81 16.85 4.39
N LEU A 67 5.47 16.87 4.54
CA LEU A 67 4.82 17.27 5.78
C LEU A 67 5.15 16.33 6.96
N GLU A 68 5.26 15.02 6.71
CA GLU A 68 5.68 14.06 7.74
C GLU A 68 7.14 14.27 8.15
N TYR A 69 8.03 14.54 7.18
CA TYR A 69 9.41 14.92 7.49
C TYR A 69 9.48 16.23 8.27
N GLU A 70 8.69 17.24 7.89
CA GLU A 70 8.64 18.52 8.61
C GLU A 70 8.23 18.33 10.07
N ARG A 71 7.18 17.53 10.33
CA ARG A 71 6.76 17.17 11.70
C ARG A 71 7.88 16.48 12.46
N LEU A 72 8.53 15.49 11.85
CA LEU A 72 9.64 14.76 12.47
C LEU A 72 10.81 15.69 12.82
N TYR A 73 11.18 16.60 11.92
CA TYR A 73 12.24 17.57 12.18
C TYR A 73 11.87 18.57 13.27
N ARG A 74 10.62 19.04 13.30
CA ARG A 74 10.13 19.93 14.37
C ARG A 74 10.18 19.24 15.72
N GLN A 75 9.71 17.99 15.81
CA GLN A 75 9.80 17.17 17.01
C GLN A 75 11.26 17.05 17.50
N ALA A 76 12.19 16.73 16.60
CA ALA A 76 13.60 16.58 16.95
C ALA A 76 14.23 17.89 17.47
N ILE A 77 13.85 19.04 16.88
CA ILE A 77 14.31 20.36 17.33
C ILE A 77 13.73 20.71 18.70
N ASP A 78 12.45 20.44 18.94
CA ASP A 78 11.80 20.69 20.22
C ASP A 78 12.42 19.83 21.34
N ASP A 79 12.71 18.56 21.07
CA ASP A 79 13.39 17.65 22.00
C ASP A 79 14.82 18.14 22.33
N LEU A 80 15.55 18.67 21.34
CA LEU A 80 16.87 19.29 21.54
C LEU A 80 16.80 20.54 22.41
N ASN A 81 15.77 21.38 22.24
CA ASN A 81 15.61 22.63 22.98
C ASN A 81 15.05 22.42 24.40
N GLY A 82 14.23 21.39 24.61
CA GLY A 82 13.68 21.03 25.93
C GLY A 82 14.65 20.25 26.83
N ALA A 83 15.78 19.80 26.29
CA ALA A 83 16.85 19.11 27.03
C ALA A 83 17.95 20.07 27.57
N SER A 84 17.74 21.39 27.46
CA SER A 84 18.61 22.45 28.02
C SER A 84 18.00 23.09 29.26
#